data_AF-A0A7X9KMI7-F1
#
_entry.id   AF-A0A7X9KMI7-F1
#
_cell.length_a   1.000
_cell.length_b   1.000
_cell.length_c   1.000
_cell.angle_alpha   90.00
_cell.angle_beta   90.00
_cell.angle_gamma   90.00
#
_symmetry.space_group_name_H-M   'P 1'
#
loop_
_entity.id
_entity.type
_entity.pdbx_description
1 polymer ?
#
loop_
_entity_poly.entity_id
_entity_poly.type
_entity_poly.pdbx_seq_one_letter_code
_entity_poly.pdbx_strand_id
1 'polypeptide(L)'
;MDLVEHEIGHTLGWVHSGTDDAGNYRSGLDVMSNSAAARAADPLRRDAPGTLAVNLYLAGWLPAGDVAVAFGTADVTLAPSLGDEGTRLVVFEGHDGELYSVELFANVGLDDHLLQSGVGVHRIEIVNGSITRIEPVLGDPPEGALMLPGAQIWITNEWSVTVRDDWQVRVVDETTLPI
;
A
#
# COMPACT_ATOMS: atom_id res chain seq x y z
N MET A 1 20.83 6.51 -5.24
CA MET A 1 20.41 7.44 -4.17
C MET A 1 19.28 6.78 -3.40
N ASP A 2 18.52 5.92 -4.05
CA ASP A 2 17.67 4.85 -3.51
C ASP A 2 17.97 4.38 -2.08
N LEU A 3 19.16 3.79 -1.83
CA LEU A 3 19.50 3.36 -0.47
C LEU A 3 19.54 4.52 0.55
N VAL A 4 20.06 5.68 0.18
CA VAL A 4 20.08 6.85 1.07
C VAL A 4 18.66 7.32 1.38
N GLU A 5 17.76 7.29 0.40
CA GLU A 5 16.33 7.63 0.58
C GLU A 5 15.64 6.64 1.53
N HIS A 6 15.93 5.35 1.42
CA HIS A 6 15.50 4.31 2.37
C HIS A 6 15.98 4.60 3.81
N GLU A 7 17.27 4.88 3.99
CA GLU A 7 17.82 5.19 5.31
C GLU A 7 17.25 6.50 5.90
N ILE A 8 16.94 7.49 5.06
CA ILE A 8 16.20 8.69 5.49
C ILE A 8 14.81 8.30 6.02
N GLY A 9 14.12 7.35 5.39
CA GLY A 9 12.86 6.81 5.89
C GLY A 9 12.98 6.26 7.32
N HIS A 10 14.06 5.57 7.64
CA HIS A 10 14.32 5.14 9.03
C HIS A 10 14.50 6.30 10.00
N THR A 11 15.10 7.42 9.57
CA THR A 11 15.20 8.62 10.42
C THR A 11 13.83 9.27 10.69
N LEU A 12 12.84 9.02 9.82
CA LEU A 12 11.44 9.43 10.00
C LEU A 12 10.62 8.42 10.83
N GLY A 13 11.24 7.32 11.28
CA GLY A 13 10.59 6.27 12.07
C GLY A 13 9.87 5.21 11.24
N TRP A 14 10.07 5.17 9.92
CA TRP A 14 9.48 4.14 9.07
C TRP A 14 10.22 2.81 9.23
N VAL A 15 9.45 1.72 9.31
CA VAL A 15 9.98 0.34 9.36
C VAL A 15 10.13 -0.21 7.96
N HIS A 16 10.89 -1.30 7.79
CA HIS A 16 10.84 -2.05 6.54
C HIS A 16 9.41 -2.53 6.25
N SER A 17 9.04 -2.54 4.97
CA SER A 17 7.78 -3.10 4.49
C SER A 17 8.03 -4.36 3.65
N GLY A 18 7.25 -5.41 3.90
CA GLY A 18 7.28 -6.66 3.15
C GLY A 18 8.64 -7.36 3.15
N THR A 19 9.21 -7.64 4.32
CA THR A 19 10.41 -8.49 4.44
C THR A 19 10.04 -9.92 4.86
N ASP A 20 10.65 -10.93 4.23
CA ASP A 20 10.57 -12.31 4.73
C ASP A 20 11.49 -12.53 5.95
N ASP A 21 11.43 -13.72 6.57
CA ASP A 21 12.25 -14.08 7.74
C ASP A 21 13.77 -14.08 7.45
N ALA A 22 14.17 -14.16 6.17
CA ALA A 22 15.55 -14.07 5.73
C ALA A 22 15.98 -12.61 5.44
N GLY A 23 15.06 -11.64 5.56
CA GLY A 23 15.30 -10.23 5.31
C GLY A 23 15.22 -9.84 3.83
N ASN A 24 14.68 -10.69 2.96
CA ASN A 24 14.47 -10.34 1.56
C ASN A 24 13.21 -9.48 1.41
N TYR A 25 13.32 -8.41 0.64
CA TYR A 25 12.19 -7.58 0.27
C TYR A 25 11.29 -8.30 -0.74
N ARG A 26 9.98 -8.23 -0.49
CA ARG A 26 8.93 -8.94 -1.23
C ARG A 26 8.14 -8.02 -2.16
N SER A 27 8.41 -6.71 -2.13
CA SER A 27 7.65 -5.70 -2.87
C SER A 27 8.58 -4.69 -3.54
N GLY A 28 8.24 -4.33 -4.79
CA GLY A 28 8.86 -3.22 -5.52
C GLY A 28 8.07 -1.91 -5.40
N LEU A 29 7.03 -1.87 -4.57
CA LEU A 29 6.06 -0.76 -4.50
C LEU A 29 6.48 0.39 -3.58
N ASP A 30 7.44 0.15 -2.68
CA ASP A 30 7.76 1.09 -1.59
C ASP A 30 9.27 1.20 -1.38
N VAL A 31 9.74 2.42 -1.16
CA VAL A 31 11.11 2.73 -0.76
C VAL A 31 11.52 1.97 0.50
N MET A 32 10.61 1.72 1.46
CA MET A 32 10.92 0.93 2.65
C MET A 32 10.89 -0.59 2.42
N SER A 33 10.61 -1.03 1.20
CA SER A 33 10.81 -2.40 0.73
C SER A 33 12.05 -2.44 -0.19
N ASN A 34 11.90 -2.88 -1.44
CA ASN A 34 12.98 -2.85 -2.42
C ASN A 34 13.19 -1.44 -3.00
N SER A 35 13.93 -0.59 -2.28
CA SER A 35 14.32 0.75 -2.76
C SER A 35 15.04 0.75 -4.11
N ALA A 36 15.68 -0.36 -4.49
CA ALA A 36 16.39 -0.49 -5.76
C ALA A 36 15.48 -0.94 -6.93
N ALA A 37 14.17 -1.15 -6.72
CA ALA A 37 13.27 -1.67 -7.76
C ALA A 37 13.29 -0.81 -9.03
N ALA A 38 13.21 0.51 -8.89
CA ALA A 38 13.25 1.42 -10.04
C ALA A 38 14.60 1.37 -10.79
N ARG A 39 15.71 1.22 -10.06
CA ARG A 39 17.05 1.04 -10.64
C ARG A 39 17.25 -0.33 -11.30
N ALA A 40 16.52 -1.36 -10.88
CA ALA A 40 16.55 -2.67 -11.53
C ALA A 40 15.87 -2.63 -12.90
N ALA A 41 14.82 -1.81 -13.06
CA ALA A 41 14.17 -1.55 -14.34
C ALA A 41 14.99 -0.60 -15.25
N ASP A 42 15.53 0.49 -14.69
CA ASP A 42 16.44 1.41 -15.39
C ASP A 42 17.74 1.63 -14.60
N PRO A 43 18.88 1.07 -15.04
CA PRO A 43 20.18 1.22 -14.37
C PRO A 43 20.69 2.66 -14.24
N LEU A 44 20.17 3.62 -15.02
CA LEU A 44 20.53 5.03 -14.91
C LEU A 44 19.74 5.77 -13.82
N ARG A 45 18.61 5.20 -13.38
CA ARG A 45 17.78 5.76 -12.34
C ARG A 45 18.50 5.81 -11.00
N ARG A 46 18.19 6.84 -10.20
CA ARG A 46 18.89 7.12 -8.94
C ARG A 46 17.97 7.28 -7.76
N ASP A 47 16.74 7.75 -7.97
CA ASP A 47 15.66 7.79 -6.99
C ASP A 47 15.07 6.39 -6.77
N ALA A 48 14.53 6.18 -5.58
CA ALA A 48 13.73 5.03 -5.20
C ALA A 48 12.30 5.13 -5.78
N PRO A 49 11.51 4.03 -5.67
CA PRO A 49 10.06 4.11 -5.69
C PRO A 49 9.50 5.14 -4.71
N GLY A 50 8.20 5.44 -4.84
CA GLY A 50 7.46 6.17 -3.83
C GLY A 50 7.47 5.48 -2.47
N THR A 51 6.81 6.11 -1.48
CA THR A 51 6.49 5.44 -0.22
C THR A 51 5.00 5.19 -0.07
N LEU A 52 4.65 4.22 0.77
CA LEU A 52 3.25 3.91 1.08
C LEU A 52 2.52 5.15 1.65
N ALA A 53 1.26 5.34 1.26
CA ALA A 53 0.44 6.46 1.68
C ALA A 53 0.26 6.52 3.22
N VAL A 54 0.35 5.38 3.92
CA VAL A 54 0.35 5.34 5.38
C VAL A 54 1.59 6.06 5.98
N ASN A 55 2.76 5.94 5.35
CA ASN A 55 3.97 6.65 5.77
C ASN A 55 3.82 8.15 5.57
N LEU A 56 3.22 8.56 4.43
CA LEU A 56 2.89 9.97 4.16
C LEU A 56 1.91 10.54 5.20
N TYR A 57 0.89 9.77 5.57
CA TYR A 57 -0.09 10.17 6.58
C TYR A 57 0.57 10.38 7.95
N LEU A 58 1.38 9.42 8.40
CA LEU A 58 2.07 9.52 9.68
C LEU A 58 3.12 10.64 9.72
N ALA A 59 3.75 10.95 8.59
CA ALA A 59 4.65 12.10 8.47
C ALA A 59 3.91 13.45 8.40
N GLY A 60 2.58 13.45 8.29
CA GLY A 60 1.75 14.66 8.13
C GLY A 60 1.81 15.26 6.72
N TRP A 61 2.24 14.48 5.72
CA TRP A 61 2.37 14.90 4.32
C TRP A 61 1.15 14.52 3.49
N LEU A 62 0.37 13.53 3.93
CA LEU A 62 -0.95 13.22 3.39
C LEU A 62 -2.03 13.88 4.27
N PRO A 63 -2.84 14.83 3.75
CA PRO A 63 -3.92 15.45 4.50
C PRO A 63 -4.97 14.43 4.94
N ALA A 64 -5.53 14.59 6.13
CA ALA A 64 -6.57 13.69 6.65
C ALA A 64 -7.85 13.68 5.77
N GLY A 65 -8.12 14.74 5.01
CA GLY A 65 -9.24 14.78 4.06
C GLY A 65 -9.10 13.85 2.87
N ASP A 66 -7.88 13.37 2.59
CA ASP A 66 -7.55 12.45 1.50
C ASP A 66 -7.45 10.99 1.99
N VAL A 67 -7.82 10.75 3.25
CA VAL A 67 -7.86 9.42 3.87
C VAL A 67 -9.31 9.04 4.14
N ALA A 68 -9.73 7.88 3.65
CA ALA A 68 -11.02 7.29 3.98
C ALA A 68 -10.83 6.17 5.00
N VAL A 69 -11.69 6.16 6.04
CA VAL A 69 -11.74 5.07 7.02
C VAL A 69 -13.03 4.28 6.81
N ALA A 70 -12.92 2.97 6.57
CA ALA A 70 -14.06 2.09 6.42
C ALA A 70 -14.29 1.29 7.71
N PHE A 71 -15.47 1.48 8.32
CA PHE A 71 -15.92 0.77 9.53
C PHE A 71 -16.84 -0.42 9.20
N GLY A 72 -16.74 -0.97 7.98
CA GLY A 72 -17.65 -1.95 7.40
C GLY A 72 -17.56 -1.94 5.88
N THR A 73 -18.63 -2.39 5.21
CA THR A 73 -18.70 -2.33 3.75
C THR A 73 -18.65 -0.88 3.24
N ALA A 74 -17.72 -0.57 2.34
CA ALA A 74 -17.52 0.75 1.76
C ALA A 74 -17.10 0.66 0.28
N ASP A 75 -17.61 1.57 -0.53
CA ASP A 75 -17.17 1.78 -1.92
C ASP A 75 -16.45 3.14 -1.98
N VAL A 76 -15.17 3.16 -2.39
CA VAL A 76 -14.31 4.34 -2.40
C VAL A 76 -13.57 4.45 -3.73
N THR A 77 -13.57 5.63 -4.36
CA THR A 77 -12.75 5.86 -5.56
C THR A 77 -11.37 6.33 -5.15
N LEU A 78 -10.33 5.60 -5.55
CA LEU A 78 -8.95 5.96 -5.22
C LEU A 78 -8.37 6.94 -6.23
N ALA A 79 -7.67 7.94 -5.71
CA ALA A 79 -6.67 8.72 -6.44
C ALA A 79 -5.29 8.08 -6.25
N PRO A 80 -4.31 8.33 -7.15
CA PRO A 80 -2.94 7.84 -6.98
C PRO A 80 -2.35 8.24 -5.63
N SER A 81 -1.66 7.32 -4.95
CA SER A 81 -1.09 7.51 -3.61
C SER A 81 -0.15 8.73 -3.52
N LEU A 82 0.63 8.96 -4.59
CA LEU A 82 1.53 10.11 -4.73
C LEU A 82 0.92 11.31 -5.48
N GLY A 83 -0.39 11.27 -5.78
CA GLY A 83 -1.11 12.39 -6.40
C GLY A 83 -1.33 13.56 -5.42
N ASP A 84 -1.93 14.66 -5.88
CA ASP A 84 -2.08 15.88 -5.06
C ASP A 84 -3.42 15.97 -4.30
N GLU A 85 -4.48 15.35 -4.82
CA GLU A 85 -5.86 15.49 -4.33
C GLU A 85 -6.65 14.18 -4.45
N GLY A 86 -7.77 14.10 -3.72
CA GLY A 86 -8.69 12.96 -3.74
C GLY A 86 -8.32 11.90 -2.68
N THR A 87 -9.08 10.81 -2.62
CA THR A 87 -8.82 9.76 -1.62
C THR A 87 -7.61 8.93 -2.02
N ARG A 88 -6.48 9.13 -1.36
CA ARG A 88 -5.19 8.48 -1.67
C ARG A 88 -4.88 7.28 -0.77
N LEU A 89 -5.60 7.14 0.33
CA LEU A 89 -5.48 6.05 1.28
C LEU A 89 -6.86 5.65 1.79
N VAL A 90 -7.16 4.35 1.74
CA VAL A 90 -8.26 3.75 2.50
C VAL A 90 -7.65 2.94 3.63
N VAL A 91 -8.17 3.11 4.84
CA VAL A 91 -7.82 2.30 6.01
C VAL A 91 -9.07 1.60 6.51
N PHE A 92 -8.95 0.33 6.86
CA PHE A 92 -10.04 -0.42 7.51
C PHE A 92 -9.48 -1.37 8.56
N GLU A 93 -10.31 -1.65 9.56
CA GLU A 93 -10.05 -2.66 10.58
C GLU A 93 -10.68 -3.97 10.11
N GLY A 94 -9.87 -5.01 9.96
CA GLY A 94 -10.32 -6.36 9.64
C GLY A 94 -10.71 -7.15 10.89
N HIS A 95 -10.50 -8.47 10.86
CA HIS A 95 -10.75 -9.33 12.01
C HIS A 95 -9.74 -9.07 13.15
N ASP A 96 -10.17 -9.25 14.41
CA ASP A 96 -9.33 -9.14 15.62
C ASP A 96 -8.53 -7.82 15.76
N GLY A 97 -9.01 -6.73 15.16
CA GLY A 97 -8.38 -5.42 15.26
C GLY A 97 -7.15 -5.22 14.36
N GLU A 98 -6.95 -6.11 13.39
CA GLU A 98 -5.90 -5.95 12.40
C GLU A 98 -6.19 -4.77 11.47
N LEU A 99 -5.19 -3.92 11.26
CA LEU A 99 -5.35 -2.74 10.40
C LEU A 99 -4.87 -3.06 8.98
N TYR A 100 -5.62 -2.60 7.99
CA TYR A 100 -5.27 -2.74 6.58
C TYR A 100 -5.30 -1.39 5.89
N SER A 101 -4.40 -1.21 4.93
CA SER A 101 -4.39 -0.09 4.01
C SER A 101 -4.61 -0.55 2.57
N VAL A 102 -5.31 0.27 1.80
CA VAL A 102 -5.56 0.09 0.37
C VAL A 102 -5.21 1.38 -0.35
N GLU A 103 -4.39 1.30 -1.39
CA GLU A 103 -3.88 2.48 -2.09
C GLU A 103 -3.65 2.18 -3.58
N LEU A 104 -3.78 3.21 -4.43
CA LEU A 104 -3.56 3.10 -5.86
C LEU A 104 -2.13 3.53 -6.21
N PHE A 105 -1.35 2.59 -6.73
CA PHE A 105 -0.05 2.86 -7.33
C PHE A 105 -0.25 3.20 -8.80
N ALA A 106 0.06 4.43 -9.19
CA ALA A 106 0.01 4.84 -10.58
C ALA A 106 1.39 4.65 -11.22
N ASN A 107 1.44 4.00 -12.39
CA ASN A 107 2.69 3.78 -13.13
C ASN A 107 3.20 5.05 -13.81
N VAL A 108 3.59 6.04 -13.01
CA VAL A 108 4.13 7.34 -13.44
C VAL A 108 5.07 7.88 -12.37
N GLY A 109 5.96 8.80 -12.74
CA GLY A 109 6.80 9.50 -11.77
C GLY A 109 7.73 8.55 -11.02
N LEU A 110 7.66 8.55 -9.68
CA LEU A 110 8.50 7.67 -8.84
C LEU A 110 8.22 6.18 -9.06
N ASP A 111 7.02 5.85 -9.54
CA ASP A 111 6.54 4.47 -9.69
C ASP A 111 6.41 4.03 -11.17
N ASP A 112 7.07 4.73 -12.10
CA ASP A 112 7.05 4.36 -13.53
C ASP A 112 7.79 3.04 -13.85
N HIS A 113 8.51 2.47 -12.88
CA HIS A 113 9.18 1.17 -13.01
C HIS A 113 8.21 -0.01 -12.90
N LEU A 114 6.99 0.21 -12.40
CA LEU A 114 5.94 -0.80 -12.37
C LEU A 114 5.56 -1.20 -13.81
N LEU A 115 4.98 -2.38 -14.01
CA LEU A 115 4.49 -2.76 -15.34
C LEU A 115 3.20 -2.03 -15.73
N GLN A 116 2.40 -1.64 -14.73
CA GLN A 116 1.10 -0.97 -14.90
C GLN A 116 0.62 -0.41 -13.55
N SER A 117 -0.35 0.51 -13.59
CA SER A 117 -1.04 0.97 -12.39
C SER A 117 -1.89 -0.14 -11.77
N GLY A 118 -2.08 -0.09 -10.45
CA GLY A 118 -2.98 -1.00 -9.75
C GLY A 118 -3.05 -0.75 -8.26
N VAL A 119 -3.91 -1.50 -7.58
CA VAL A 119 -4.19 -1.31 -6.15
C VAL A 119 -3.35 -2.27 -5.32
N GLY A 120 -2.59 -1.73 -4.36
CA GLY A 120 -1.92 -2.52 -3.34
C GLY A 120 -2.75 -2.60 -2.07
N VAL A 121 -2.62 -3.71 -1.35
CA VAL A 121 -3.21 -3.90 -0.02
C VAL A 121 -2.12 -4.33 0.95
N HIS A 122 -2.01 -3.63 2.07
CA HIS A 122 -1.02 -3.92 3.10
C HIS A 122 -1.68 -4.14 4.46
N ARG A 123 -1.26 -5.19 5.16
CA ARG A 123 -1.53 -5.38 6.58
C ARG A 123 -0.56 -4.55 7.41
N ILE A 124 -1.07 -3.86 8.42
CA ILE A 124 -0.32 -2.96 9.28
C ILE A 124 -0.42 -3.46 10.72
N GLU A 125 0.72 -3.67 11.37
CA GLU A 125 0.81 -3.94 12.80
C GLU A 125 1.21 -2.67 13.55
N ILE A 126 0.42 -2.31 14.57
CA ILE A 126 0.68 -1.16 15.43
C ILE A 126 0.86 -1.65 16.87
N VAL A 127 2.00 -1.31 17.47
CA VAL A 127 2.29 -1.59 18.89
C VAL A 127 2.61 -0.29 19.59
N ASN A 128 1.91 -0.01 20.69
CA ASN A 128 2.07 1.21 21.49
C ASN A 128 1.97 2.52 20.68
N GLY A 129 1.13 2.53 19.63
CA GLY A 129 0.90 3.70 18.78
C GLY A 129 1.92 3.88 17.64
N SER A 130 2.86 2.95 17.47
CA SER A 130 3.82 2.97 16.36
C SER A 130 3.62 1.78 15.44
N ILE A 131 3.77 1.99 14.13
CA ILE A 131 3.83 0.87 13.18
C ILE A 131 5.09 0.06 13.46
N THR A 132 4.94 -1.25 13.64
CA THR A 132 6.04 -2.20 13.83
C THR A 132 6.24 -3.12 12.63
N ARG A 133 5.21 -3.30 11.80
CA ARG A 133 5.27 -4.15 10.62
C ARG A 133 4.28 -3.66 9.56
N ILE A 134 4.69 -3.73 8.30
CA ILE A 134 3.81 -3.56 7.14
C ILE A 134 4.07 -4.73 6.19
N GLU A 135 3.03 -5.45 5.80
CA GLU A 135 3.13 -6.61 4.91
C GLU A 135 2.20 -6.49 3.71
N PRO A 136 2.68 -6.69 2.47
CA PRO A 136 1.79 -6.80 1.33
C PRO A 136 0.94 -8.07 1.46
N VAL A 137 -0.38 -7.92 1.30
CA VAL A 137 -1.32 -9.06 1.34
C VAL A 137 -1.13 -9.95 0.10
N LEU A 138 -0.78 -9.34 -1.03
CA LEU A 138 -0.48 -10.03 -2.28
C LEU A 138 1.04 -10.01 -2.54
N GLY A 139 1.82 -10.82 -1.84
CA GLY A 139 3.27 -11.03 -2.14
C GLY A 139 3.47 -12.35 -2.90
N ASP A 140 4.06 -12.35 -4.11
CA ASP A 140 5.52 -12.44 -4.32
C ASP A 140 6.00 -11.92 -5.74
N PRO A 141 7.32 -11.80 -6.00
CA PRO A 141 7.98 -10.96 -7.04
C PRO A 141 7.62 -11.23 -8.54
N PRO A 142 7.98 -10.33 -9.49
CA PRO A 142 9.01 -9.29 -9.37
C PRO A 142 8.57 -7.98 -8.72
N GLU A 143 7.26 -7.72 -8.56
CA GLU A 143 6.77 -6.37 -8.21
C GLU A 143 5.88 -6.28 -6.98
N GLY A 144 5.42 -7.39 -6.37
CA GLY A 144 4.34 -7.35 -5.38
C GLY A 144 3.01 -7.13 -6.11
N ALA A 145 2.09 -8.08 -5.99
CA ALA A 145 0.97 -8.15 -6.91
C ALA A 145 -0.03 -7.01 -6.67
N LEU A 146 -0.11 -6.09 -7.64
CA LEU A 146 -1.14 -5.08 -7.71
C LEU A 146 -2.45 -5.69 -8.23
N MET A 147 -3.55 -5.35 -7.58
CA MET A 147 -4.90 -5.69 -8.02
C MET A 147 -5.32 -4.80 -9.19
N LEU A 148 -5.80 -5.43 -10.25
CA LEU A 148 -6.39 -4.77 -11.42
C LEU A 148 -7.91 -4.66 -11.31
N PRO A 149 -8.57 -3.79 -12.08
CA PRO A 149 -10.02 -3.78 -12.19
C PRO A 149 -10.57 -5.19 -12.49
N GLY A 150 -11.57 -5.61 -11.72
CA GLY A 150 -12.14 -6.95 -11.73
C GLY A 150 -11.50 -7.94 -10.75
N ALA A 151 -10.36 -7.61 -10.13
CA ALA A 151 -9.73 -8.47 -9.13
C ALA A 151 -10.45 -8.37 -7.78
N GLN A 152 -10.56 -9.52 -7.10
CA GLN A 152 -11.02 -9.61 -5.72
C GLN A 152 -10.03 -10.45 -4.92
N ILE A 153 -9.77 -10.04 -3.70
CA ILE A 153 -9.00 -10.81 -2.73
C ILE A 153 -9.77 -10.94 -1.42
N TRP A 154 -9.55 -12.06 -0.76
CA TRP A 154 -10.03 -12.31 0.59
C TRP A 154 -8.88 -12.01 1.55
N ILE A 155 -9.12 -11.07 2.46
CA ILE A 155 -8.17 -10.67 3.50
C ILE A 155 -8.27 -11.65 4.66
N THR A 156 -9.51 -11.96 5.04
CA THR A 156 -9.87 -13.04 5.95
C THR A 156 -11.07 -13.77 5.35
N ASN A 157 -11.62 -14.76 6.06
CA ASN A 157 -12.91 -15.39 5.74
C ASN A 157 -14.11 -14.44 5.90
N GLU A 158 -13.91 -13.22 6.38
CA GLU A 158 -14.94 -12.24 6.71
C GLU A 158 -14.78 -10.93 5.93
N TRP A 159 -13.60 -10.67 5.36
CA TRP A 159 -13.31 -9.42 4.67
C TRP A 159 -12.78 -9.66 3.27
N SER A 160 -13.34 -8.93 2.31
CA SER A 160 -12.86 -8.93 0.93
C SER A 160 -12.60 -7.52 0.41
N VAL A 161 -11.62 -7.39 -0.47
CA VAL A 161 -11.34 -6.17 -1.23
C VAL A 161 -11.54 -6.49 -2.71
N THR A 162 -12.34 -5.69 -3.40
CA THR A 162 -12.56 -5.78 -4.85
C THR A 162 -12.17 -4.48 -5.51
N VAL A 163 -11.43 -4.56 -6.62
CA VAL A 163 -11.15 -3.40 -7.46
C VAL A 163 -12.12 -3.41 -8.64
N ARG A 164 -12.79 -2.29 -8.87
CA ARG A 164 -13.70 -2.05 -9.98
C ARG A 164 -13.08 -1.08 -10.99
N ASP A 165 -13.81 -0.79 -12.06
CA ASP A 165 -13.45 0.24 -13.01
C ASP A 165 -13.24 1.60 -12.34
N ASP A 166 -12.50 2.48 -13.00
CA ASP A 166 -12.13 3.82 -12.51
C ASP A 166 -11.45 3.81 -11.12
N TRP A 167 -10.77 2.70 -10.78
CA TRP A 167 -10.07 2.51 -9.50
C TRP A 167 -10.97 2.65 -8.27
N GLN A 168 -12.26 2.35 -8.41
CA GLN A 168 -13.13 2.20 -7.26
C GLN A 168 -12.79 0.89 -6.52
N VAL A 169 -12.45 1.00 -5.25
CA VAL A 169 -12.30 -0.15 -4.35
C VAL A 169 -13.56 -0.35 -3.55
N ARG A 170 -13.97 -1.61 -3.43
CA ARG A 170 -15.01 -2.04 -2.50
C ARG A 170 -14.37 -2.88 -1.42
N VAL A 171 -14.41 -2.38 -0.19
CA VAL A 171 -14.14 -3.17 1.01
C VAL A 171 -15.48 -3.76 1.45
N VAL A 172 -15.54 -5.05 1.72
CA VAL A 172 -16.76 -5.74 2.18
C VAL A 172 -16.49 -6.39 3.51
N ASP A 173 -17.36 -6.09 4.48
CA ASP A 173 -17.52 -6.88 5.70
C ASP A 173 -18.64 -7.91 5.46
N GLU A 174 -18.22 -9.13 5.17
CA GLU A 174 -19.09 -10.25 4.79
C GLU A 174 -19.91 -10.75 5.99
N THR A 175 -19.58 -10.35 7.22
CA THR A 175 -20.39 -10.65 8.42
C THR A 175 -21.69 -9.84 8.48
N THR A 176 -21.76 -8.75 7.72
CA THR A 176 -22.89 -7.81 7.72
C THR A 176 -23.86 -8.02 6.55
N LEU A 177 -23.56 -8.94 5.63
CA LEU A 177 -24.43 -9.23 4.50
C LEU A 177 -25.62 -10.10 4.93
N PRO A 178 -26.85 -9.80 4.48
CA PRO A 178 -28.00 -10.66 4.74
C PRO A 178 -27.81 -12.02 4.06
N ILE A 179 -28.04 -13.09 4.83
CA ILE A 179 -28.03 -14.50 4.39
C ILE A 179 -29.13 -14.76 3.36
#